data_AF-R8YI71-F1
#
_entry.id   AF-R8YI71-F1
#
_cell.length_a   1.000
_cell.length_b   1.000
_cell.length_c   1.000
_cell.angle_alpha   90.00
_cell.angle_beta   90.00
_cell.angle_gamma   90.00
#
_symmetry.space_group_name_H-M   'P 1'
#
loop_
_entity.id
_entity.type
_entity.pdbx_description
1 polymer ?
#
loop_
_entity_poly.entity_id
_entity_poly.type
_entity_poly.pdbx_seq_one_letter_code
_entity_poly.pdbx_strand_id
1 'polypeptide(L)' 'MYRPKTGEIASDNNCARRATDHQFVNFIWSDKNGTKTKFEHYKGCMDDSGKKLNQIVEQLSVNLGIADFIKGQG' A
#
# COMPACT_ATOMS: atom_id res chain seq x y z
N MET A 1 -13.11 -1.96 -3.87
CA MET A 1 -12.13 -3.05 -4.06
C MET A 1 -10.82 -2.41 -4.51
N TYR A 2 -9.72 -2.56 -3.76
CA TYR A 2 -8.42 -1.89 -4.01
C TYR A 2 -7.56 -2.64 -5.03
N ARG A 3 -8.15 -3.07 -6.16
CA ARG A 3 -7.41 -3.80 -7.19
C ARG A 3 -7.52 -3.06 -8.53
N PRO A 4 -6.48 -2.28 -8.92
CA PRO A 4 -6.40 -1.66 -10.23
C PRO A 4 -6.43 -2.70 -11.34
N LYS A 5 -6.79 -2.28 -12.56
CA LYS A 5 -6.68 -3.12 -13.75
C LYS A 5 -5.21 -3.45 -14.02
N THR A 6 -4.95 -4.58 -14.67
CA THR A 6 -3.59 -4.94 -15.08
C THR A 6 -2.98 -3.83 -15.94
N GLY A 7 -1.78 -3.38 -15.59
CA GLY A 7 -1.08 -2.29 -16.26
C GLY A 7 -1.43 -0.88 -15.76
N GLU A 8 -2.40 -0.76 -14.84
CA GLU A 8 -2.82 0.52 -14.30
C GLU A 8 -1.86 1.05 -13.23
N ILE A 9 -1.73 2.38 -13.17
CA ILE A 9 -1.15 3.11 -12.06
C ILE A 9 -2.30 3.83 -11.36
N ALA A 10 -2.63 3.40 -10.15
CA ALA A 10 -3.73 3.97 -9.37
C ALA A 10 -3.23 4.53 -8.04
N SER A 11 -3.93 5.52 -7.50
CA SER A 11 -3.68 6.13 -6.19
C SER A 11 -5.00 6.34 -5.45
N ASP A 12 -5.01 6.18 -4.13
CA ASP A 12 -6.19 6.44 -3.28
C ASP A 12 -6.10 7.73 -2.46
N ASN A 13 -5.20 8.65 -2.84
CA ASN A 13 -4.94 9.90 -2.13
C ASN A 13 -6.13 10.90 -2.06
N ASN A 14 -7.20 10.64 -2.82
CA ASN A 14 -8.41 11.45 -2.90
C ASN A 14 -9.55 10.85 -2.06
N CYS A 15 -9.25 10.52 -0.80
CA CYS A 15 -10.21 10.03 0.18
C CYS A 15 -10.97 11.17 0.86
N ALA A 16 -12.21 10.90 1.30
CA ALA A 16 -13.09 11.91 1.88
C ALA A 16 -12.57 12.49 3.21
N ARG A 17 -11.84 11.68 3.99
CA ARG A 17 -11.24 12.09 5.26
C ARG A 17 -9.74 11.89 5.19
N ARG A 18 -8.99 13.00 5.10
CA ARG A 18 -7.55 12.98 4.87
C ARG A 18 -6.81 13.77 5.95
N ALA A 19 -5.84 13.13 6.60
CA ALA A 19 -4.82 13.79 7.41
C ALA A 19 -3.63 14.20 6.53
N THR A 20 -2.92 15.28 6.88
CA THR A 20 -1.75 15.76 6.14
C THR A 20 -0.45 15.12 6.65
N ASP A 21 0.64 15.27 5.90
CA ASP A 21 2.00 14.90 6.33
C ASP A 21 2.24 13.40 6.61
N HIS A 22 1.40 12.54 6.04
CA HIS A 22 1.59 11.09 6.06
C HIS A 22 2.37 10.56 4.86
N GLN A 23 2.92 9.36 5.00
CA GLN A 23 3.68 8.65 3.96
C GLN A 23 2.77 8.01 2.90
N PHE A 24 3.37 7.72 1.75
CA PHE A 24 2.80 6.86 0.72
C PHE A 24 3.46 5.47 0.75
N VAL A 25 2.68 4.43 0.46
CA VAL A 25 3.17 3.05 0.28
C VAL A 25 2.84 2.59 -1.13
N ASN A 26 3.83 1.97 -1.78
CA ASN A 26 3.69 1.48 -3.15
C ASN A 26 3.56 -0.05 -3.16
N PHE A 27 2.46 -0.54 -3.71
CA PHE A 27 2.27 -1.95 -4.04
C PHE A 27 2.50 -2.12 -5.53
N ILE A 28 3.50 -2.94 -5.88
CA ILE A 28 3.88 -3.17 -7.27
C ILE A 28 3.91 -4.68 -7.51
N TRP A 29 3.24 -5.12 -8.57
CA TRP A 29 3.27 -6.51 -9.02
C TRP A 29 3.32 -6.56 -10.54
N SER A 30 3.78 -7.69 -11.07
CA SER A 30 3.80 -7.96 -12.51
C SER A 30 2.94 -9.19 -12.81
N ASP A 31 2.25 -9.18 -13.94
CA ASP A 31 1.61 -10.40 -14.45
C ASP A 31 2.62 -11.34 -15.11
N LYS A 32 2.14 -12.49 -15.61
CA LYS A 32 2.98 -13.48 -16.31
C LYS A 32 3.64 -12.97 -17.59
N ASN A 33 3.13 -11.89 -18.16
CA ASN A 33 3.66 -11.25 -19.37
C ASN A 33 4.65 -10.12 -19.03
N GLY A 34 4.92 -9.88 -17.75
CA GLY A 34 5.79 -8.80 -17.28
C GLY A 34 5.09 -7.43 -17.18
N THR A 35 3.78 -7.36 -17.37
CA THR A 35 3.02 -6.10 -17.27
C THR A 35 2.97 -5.66 -15.82
N LYS A 36 3.62 -4.53 -15.52
CA LYS A 36 3.66 -3.95 -14.17
C LYS A 36 2.37 -3.20 -13.86
N THR A 37 1.82 -3.44 -12.68
CA THR A 37 0.69 -2.69 -12.12
C THR A 37 1.17 -2.04 -10.82
N LYS A 38 0.78 -0.78 -10.58
CA LYS A 38 1.15 -0.02 -9.39
C LYS A 38 -0.11 0.48 -8.69
N PHE A 39 -0.18 0.24 -7.39
CA PHE A 39 -1.13 0.91 -6.51
C PHE A 39 -0.37 1.70 -5.45
N GLU A 40 -0.65 2.99 -5.38
CA GLU A 40 -0.08 3.91 -4.41
C GLU A 40 -1.10 4.24 -3.34
N HIS A 41 -0.83 3.81 -2.11
CA HIS A 41 -1.68 4.05 -0.96
C HIS A 41 -1.19 5.24 -0.15
N TYR A 42 -2.05 6.23 0.11
CA TYR A 42 -1.76 7.32 1.03
C TYR A 42 -2.16 6.95 2.46
N LYS A 43 -1.17 6.83 3.36
CA LYS A 43 -1.43 6.45 4.76
C LYS A 43 -2.26 7.49 5.54
N GLY A 44 -2.39 8.71 5.02
CA GLY A 44 -3.22 9.75 5.63
C GLY A 44 -4.72 9.60 5.33
N CYS A 45 -5.15 8.57 4.59
CA CYS A 45 -6.57 8.30 4.39
C CYS A 45 -7.21 7.63 5.61
N MET A 46 -8.15 8.35 6.25
CA MET A 46 -8.74 8.01 7.55
C MET A 46 -10.22 7.59 7.46
N ASP A 47 -10.74 7.36 6.26
CA ASP A 47 -11.98 6.61 6.09
C ASP A 47 -11.79 5.13 6.49
N ASP A 48 -12.88 4.39 6.63
CA ASP A 48 -12.84 3.02 7.15
C ASP A 48 -12.00 2.09 6.28
N SER A 49 -12.01 2.33 4.97
CA SER A 49 -11.25 1.56 3.99
C SER A 49 -9.74 1.86 4.05
N GLY A 50 -9.36 3.14 4.20
CA GLY A 50 -7.98 3.58 4.40
C GLY A 50 -7.41 3.13 5.74
N LYS A 51 -8.20 3.20 6.83
CA LYS A 51 -7.81 2.67 8.14
C LYS A 51 -7.52 1.16 8.09
N LYS A 52 -8.39 0.40 7.42
CA LYS A 52 -8.19 -1.04 7.26
C LYS A 52 -6.92 -1.34 6.46
N LEU A 53 -6.66 -0.59 5.40
CA LEU A 53 -5.45 -0.77 4.59
C LEU A 53 -4.18 -0.35 5.36
N ASN A 54 -4.23 0.72 6.14
CA ASN A 54 -3.15 1.12 7.06
C ASN A 54 -2.76 0.00 8.02
N GLN A 55 -3.74 -0.67 8.65
CA GLN A 55 -3.49 -1.80 9.55
C GLN A 55 -2.83 -2.98 8.81
N ILE A 56 -3.26 -3.27 7.58
CA ILE A 56 -2.65 -4.33 6.76
C ILE A 56 -1.19 -3.98 6.44
N VAL A 57 -0.92 -2.74 6.04
CA VAL A 57 0.45 -2.25 5.76
C VAL A 57 1.35 -2.41 6.98
N GLU A 58 0.87 -2.07 8.16
CA GLU A 58 1.64 -2.16 9.42
C GLU A 58 2.02 -3.61 9.77
N GLN A 59 1.16 -4.57 9.44
CA GLN A 59 1.41 -5.98 9.69
C GLN A 59 2.13 -6.69 8.54
N LEU A 60 2.26 -6.05 7.37
CA LEU A 60 2.72 -6.70 6.15
C LEU A 60 4.11 -7.32 6.31
N SER A 61 5.03 -6.61 6.95
CA SER A 61 6.40 -7.09 7.18
C SER A 61 6.43 -8.35 8.06
N VAL A 62 5.60 -8.40 9.10
CA VAL A 62 5.45 -9.55 10.00
C VAL A 62 4.82 -10.72 9.26
N ASN A 63 3.73 -10.47 8.53
CA ASN A 63 3.00 -11.50 7.78
C ASN A 63 3.85 -12.12 6.66
N LEU A 64 4.78 -11.36 6.09
CA LEU A 64 5.74 -11.82 5.09
C LEU A 64 6.99 -12.47 5.71
N GLY A 65 7.15 -12.48 7.03
CA GLY A 65 8.33 -13.03 7.71
C GLY A 65 9.61 -12.25 7.47
N ILE A 66 9.52 -10.97 7.07
CA ILE A 66 10.65 -10.10 6.73
C ILE A 66 10.81 -8.92 7.70
N ALA A 67 10.12 -8.97 8.85
CA ALA A 67 10.15 -7.90 9.84
C ALA A 67 11.58 -7.54 10.29
N ASP A 68 12.43 -8.54 10.50
CA ASP A 68 13.82 -8.35 10.93
C ASP A 68 14.70 -7.81 9.80
N PHE A 69 14.43 -8.19 8.55
CA PHE A 69 15.13 -7.67 7.38
C PHE A 69 14.89 -6.18 7.17
N ILE A 70 13.66 -5.71 7.45
CA ILE A 70 13.27 -4.30 7.28
C ILE A 70 13.77 -3.41 8.42
N LYS A 71 13.91 -3.96 9.64
CA LYS A 71 14.43 -3.22 10.80
C LYS A 71 15.93 -2.96 10.74
N GLY A 72 16.63 -3.58 9.80
CA GLY A 72 18.08 -3.64 9.76
C GLY A 72 18.57 -4.68 10.77
N GLN A 73 19.56 -5.48 10.36
CA GLN A 73 20.37 -6.26 11.30
C GLN A 73 20.91 -5.30 12.36
N GLY A 74 20.39 -5.39 13.57
CA GLY A 74 21.00 -4.84 14.78
C GLY A 74 21.94 -5.86 15.39
#